data_AF-A0A3B9X256-F1
#
_entry.id   AF-A0A3B9X256-F1
#
_cell.length_a   1.000
_cell.length_b   1.000
_cell.length_c   1.000
_cell.angle_alpha   90.00
_cell.angle_beta   90.00
_cell.angle_gamma   90.00
#
_symmetry.space_group_name_H-M   'P 1'
#
loop_
_entity.id
_entity.type
_entity.pdbx_description
1 polymer ?
#
loop_
_entity_poly.entity_id
_entity_poly.type
_entity_poly.pdbx_seq_one_letter_code
_entity_poly.pdbx_strand_id
1 'polypeptide(L)'
;MTDEEETQSEDSGQDPIEELQLKANKQLTILFAACASSVVFLGLLGFTYTTLTGKLLSATQEPLIEMKNLSGLVSDEYSNLTMAVEFYNHQMDSLGQRLDDIDPAVDRAQFVKLENVIISQENDFQVFLSSAQDAVFGLSEMVSGSRGWRQDFKAKLDLAIAASEARAFNLSDDGAAVSSIQEAMDADASAP
;
A
#
# COMPACT_ATOMS: atom_id res chain seq x y z
N MET A 1 77.19 -66.60 40.91
CA MET A 1 78.64 -66.70 40.69
C MET A 1 78.81 -67.90 39.79
N THR A 2 78.66 -67.68 38.49
CA THR A 2 79.69 -67.26 37.50
C THR A 2 80.15 -68.51 36.79
N ASP A 3 80.21 -68.64 35.47
CA ASP A 3 79.76 -67.89 34.29
C ASP A 3 79.84 -68.95 33.17
N GLU A 4 78.77 -69.11 32.39
CA GLU A 4 78.73 -68.88 30.94
C GLU A 4 79.44 -69.93 30.07
N GLU A 5 78.61 -70.54 29.22
CA GLU A 5 78.91 -71.54 28.20
C GLU A 5 79.77 -70.95 27.08
N GLU A 6 80.95 -71.53 26.86
CA GLU A 6 81.55 -71.58 25.53
C GLU A 6 80.78 -72.61 24.71
N THR A 7 80.05 -72.16 23.68
CA THR A 7 79.82 -73.02 22.52
C THR A 7 80.15 -72.24 21.26
N GLN A 8 81.29 -72.62 20.70
CA GLN A 8 81.82 -72.25 19.40
C GLN A 8 80.73 -72.36 18.31
N SER A 9 80.51 -71.26 17.60
CA SER A 9 79.87 -71.29 16.28
C SER A 9 80.94 -71.59 15.23
N GLU A 10 80.90 -72.81 14.70
CA GLU A 10 81.63 -73.23 13.50
C GLU A 10 81.26 -72.35 12.31
N ASP A 11 82.23 -71.58 11.87
CA ASP A 11 82.30 -70.94 10.57
C ASP A 11 82.45 -72.04 9.49
N SER A 12 81.40 -72.23 8.70
CA SER A 12 81.47 -73.00 7.44
C SER A 12 80.74 -72.24 6.33
N GLY A 13 81.45 -71.31 5.72
CA GLY A 13 81.48 -71.12 4.27
C GLY A 13 80.17 -70.72 3.59
N GLN A 14 79.53 -69.65 4.04
CA GLN A 14 78.57 -68.91 3.19
C GLN A 14 79.25 -67.69 2.59
N ASP A 15 79.29 -67.65 1.25
CA ASP A 15 79.89 -66.58 0.47
C ASP A 15 79.30 -65.24 0.93
N PRO A 16 80.12 -64.26 1.38
CA PRO A 16 79.62 -62.95 1.86
C PRO A 16 78.80 -62.20 0.80
N ILE A 17 78.91 -62.61 -0.46
CA ILE A 17 78.16 -62.07 -1.59
C ILE A 17 76.72 -62.62 -1.64
N GLU A 18 76.46 -63.87 -1.26
CA GLU A 18 75.11 -64.44 -1.21
C GLU A 18 74.28 -63.82 -0.08
N GLU A 19 74.89 -63.57 1.08
CA GLU A 19 74.21 -62.93 2.22
C GLU A 19 73.85 -61.46 1.92
N LEU A 20 74.73 -60.76 1.18
CA LEU A 20 74.48 -59.41 0.68
C LEU A 20 73.41 -59.38 -0.43
N GLN A 21 73.39 -60.36 -1.34
CA GLN A 21 72.33 -60.49 -2.34
C GLN A 21 70.97 -60.79 -1.70
N LEU A 22 70.93 -61.62 -0.66
CA LEU A 22 69.69 -61.96 0.04
C LEU A 22 69.16 -60.76 0.86
N LYS A 23 70.04 -59.99 1.51
CA LYS A 23 69.67 -58.71 2.14
C LYS A 23 69.23 -57.65 1.12
N ALA A 24 69.90 -57.55 -0.02
CA ALA A 24 69.53 -56.61 -1.09
C ALA A 24 68.17 -56.97 -1.72
N ASN A 25 67.91 -58.23 -2.04
CA ASN A 25 66.60 -58.67 -2.56
C ASN A 25 65.48 -58.48 -1.54
N LYS A 26 65.75 -58.70 -0.25
CA LYS A 26 64.77 -58.45 0.83
C LYS A 26 64.45 -56.96 0.94
N GLN A 27 65.44 -56.08 0.86
CA GLN A 27 65.25 -54.63 0.84
C GLN A 27 64.50 -54.17 -0.42
N LEU A 28 64.81 -54.73 -1.59
CA LEU A 28 64.16 -54.38 -2.86
C LEU A 28 62.69 -54.82 -2.86
N THR A 29 62.39 -56.00 -2.31
CA THR A 29 61.01 -56.49 -2.14
C THR A 29 60.20 -55.59 -1.19
N ILE A 30 60.80 -55.14 -0.08
CA ILE A 30 60.16 -54.20 0.86
C ILE A 30 59.92 -52.85 0.18
N LEU A 31 60.87 -52.35 -0.60
CA LEU A 31 60.75 -51.08 -1.32
C LEU A 31 59.63 -51.15 -2.38
N PHE A 32 59.54 -52.26 -3.10
CA PHE A 32 58.47 -52.48 -4.08
C PHE A 32 57.10 -52.60 -3.41
N ALA A 33 57.01 -53.30 -2.28
CA ALA A 33 55.77 -53.40 -1.49
C ALA A 33 55.34 -52.04 -0.93
N ALA A 34 56.28 -51.21 -0.47
CA ALA A 34 56.01 -49.85 0.01
C ALA A 34 55.55 -48.92 -1.12
N CYS A 35 56.14 -49.05 -2.32
CA CYS A 35 55.73 -48.27 -3.48
C CYS A 35 54.34 -48.67 -3.98
N ALA A 36 54.06 -49.98 -4.06
CA ALA A 36 52.76 -50.49 -4.45
C ALA A 36 51.65 -50.09 -3.46
N SER A 37 51.92 -50.15 -2.15
CA SER A 37 50.93 -49.74 -1.14
C SER A 37 50.65 -48.24 -1.17
N SER A 38 51.67 -47.41 -1.46
CA SER A 38 51.50 -45.96 -1.62
C SER A 38 50.59 -45.60 -2.79
N VAL A 39 50.75 -46.26 -3.94
CA VAL A 39 49.89 -46.05 -5.13
C VAL A 39 48.44 -46.44 -4.85
N VAL A 40 48.22 -47.58 -4.17
CA VAL A 40 46.87 -48.02 -3.78
C VAL A 40 46.24 -47.03 -2.79
N PHE A 41 47.01 -46.52 -1.84
CA PHE A 41 46.53 -45.56 -0.86
C PHE A 41 46.13 -44.22 -1.51
N LEU A 42 46.95 -43.71 -2.44
CA LEU A 42 46.61 -42.52 -3.23
C LEU A 42 45.38 -42.74 -4.12
N GLY A 43 45.23 -43.92 -4.71
CA GLY A 43 44.05 -44.30 -5.49
C GLY A 43 42.77 -44.32 -4.65
N LEU A 44 42.83 -44.85 -3.42
CA LEU A 44 41.71 -44.86 -2.48
C LEU A 44 41.34 -43.45 -2.00
N LEU A 45 42.32 -42.59 -1.75
CA LEU A 45 42.08 -41.18 -1.41
C LEU A 45 41.46 -40.41 -2.59
N GLY A 46 41.94 -40.64 -3.81
CA GLY A 46 41.37 -40.04 -5.01
C GLY A 46 39.93 -40.48 -5.25
N PHE A 47 39.66 -41.79 -5.13
CA PHE A 47 38.31 -42.33 -5.29
C PHE A 47 37.34 -41.83 -4.22
N THR A 48 37.77 -41.81 -2.95
CA THR A 48 36.93 -41.27 -1.88
C THR A 48 36.66 -39.79 -2.07
N TYR A 49 37.65 -39.00 -2.48
CA TYR A 49 37.47 -37.58 -2.78
C TYR A 49 36.46 -37.35 -3.91
N THR A 50 36.62 -38.01 -5.07
CA THR A 50 35.68 -37.84 -6.20
C THR A 50 34.27 -38.31 -5.86
N THR A 51 34.12 -39.40 -5.11
CA THR A 51 32.81 -39.90 -4.68
C THR A 51 32.14 -38.96 -3.68
N LEU A 52 32.90 -38.37 -2.76
CA LEU A 52 32.38 -37.42 -1.77
C LEU A 52 31.97 -36.12 -2.45
N THR A 53 32.82 -35.56 -3.30
CA THR A 53 32.55 -34.31 -4.03
C THR A 53 31.41 -34.47 -5.01
N GLY A 54 31.31 -35.61 -5.70
CA GLY A 54 30.20 -35.90 -6.61
C GLY A 54 28.85 -35.97 -5.88
N LYS A 55 28.81 -36.65 -4.72
CA LYS A 55 27.61 -36.70 -3.87
C LYS A 55 27.26 -35.35 -3.28
N LEU A 56 28.25 -34.55 -2.90
CA LEU A 56 28.04 -33.20 -2.36
C LEU A 56 27.47 -32.26 -3.43
N LEU A 57 27.99 -32.31 -4.66
CA LEU A 57 27.48 -31.53 -5.78
C LEU A 57 26.04 -31.92 -6.14
N SER A 58 25.75 -33.22 -6.23
CA SER A 58 24.40 -33.70 -6.54
C SER A 58 23.40 -33.36 -5.43
N ALA A 59 23.82 -33.44 -4.16
CA ALA A 59 22.96 -33.13 -3.03
C ALA A 59 22.71 -31.62 -2.83
N THR A 60 23.56 -30.76 -3.39
CA THR A 60 23.47 -29.31 -3.21
C THR A 60 22.90 -28.57 -4.42
N GLN A 61 23.04 -29.09 -5.65
CA GLN A 61 22.50 -28.42 -6.84
C GLN A 61 20.98 -28.35 -6.87
N GLU A 62 20.30 -29.44 -6.54
CA GLU A 62 18.84 -29.54 -6.59
C GLU A 62 18.14 -28.55 -5.62
N PRO A 63 18.51 -28.50 -4.32
CA PRO A 63 17.92 -27.51 -3.42
C PRO A 63 18.33 -26.06 -3.74
N LEU A 64 19.49 -25.81 -4.34
CA LEU A 64 19.90 -24.46 -4.77
C LEU A 64 19.05 -23.92 -5.94
N ILE A 65 18.70 -24.80 -6.89
CA ILE A 65 17.83 -24.46 -8.01
C ILE A 65 16.41 -24.18 -7.50
N GLU A 66 15.91 -25.00 -6.58
CA GLU A 66 14.61 -24.81 -5.95
C GLU A 66 14.55 -23.51 -5.14
N MET A 67 15.55 -23.22 -4.30
CA MET A 67 15.63 -21.96 -3.55
C MET A 67 15.68 -20.73 -4.46
N LYS A 68 16.43 -20.81 -5.58
CA LYS A 68 16.50 -19.71 -6.55
C LYS A 68 15.14 -19.47 -7.22
N ASN A 69 14.43 -20.53 -7.56
CA ASN A 69 13.11 -20.44 -8.18
C ASN A 69 12.07 -19.89 -7.20
N LEU A 70 12.11 -20.35 -5.94
CA LEU A 70 11.27 -19.83 -4.86
C LEU A 70 11.56 -18.33 -4.58
N SER A 71 12.84 -17.95 -4.57
CA SER A 71 13.24 -16.54 -4.41
C SER A 71 12.76 -15.66 -5.57
N GLY A 72 12.73 -16.18 -6.80
CA GLY A 72 12.16 -15.48 -7.95
C GLY A 72 10.65 -15.29 -7.80
N LEU A 73 9.93 -16.35 -7.44
CA LEU A 73 8.48 -16.32 -7.23
C LEU A 73 8.08 -15.33 -6.13
N VAL A 74 8.80 -15.35 -5.00
CA VAL A 74 8.57 -14.43 -3.88
C VAL A 74 8.87 -13.00 -4.32
N SER A 75 9.94 -12.76 -5.09
CA SER A 75 10.25 -11.42 -5.62
C SER A 75 9.14 -10.89 -6.54
N ASP A 76 8.57 -11.74 -7.40
CA ASP A 76 7.46 -11.37 -8.27
C ASP A 76 6.19 -11.08 -7.46
N GLU A 77 5.92 -11.87 -6.41
CA GLU A 77 4.79 -11.66 -5.52
C GLU A 77 4.93 -10.36 -4.71
N TYR A 78 6.14 -10.03 -4.24
CA TYR A 78 6.43 -8.75 -3.59
C TYR A 78 6.25 -7.55 -4.54
N SER A 79 6.71 -7.69 -5.79
CA SER A 79 6.53 -6.66 -6.83
C SER A 79 5.05 -6.43 -7.12
N ASN A 80 4.29 -7.51 -7.28
CA ASN A 80 2.85 -7.45 -7.56
C ASN A 80 2.07 -6.88 -6.36
N LEU A 81 2.45 -7.26 -5.14
CA LEU A 81 1.86 -6.70 -3.92
C LEU A 81 2.16 -5.20 -3.78
N THR A 82 3.39 -4.78 -4.10
CA THR A 82 3.78 -3.36 -4.09
C THR A 82 2.95 -2.56 -5.09
N MET A 83 2.79 -3.09 -6.31
CA MET A 83 1.97 -2.47 -7.35
C MET A 83 0.50 -2.38 -6.94
N ALA A 84 -0.04 -3.42 -6.28
CA ALA A 84 -1.39 -3.39 -5.73
C ALA A 84 -1.54 -2.32 -4.64
N VAL A 85 -0.56 -2.19 -3.74
CA VAL A 85 -0.56 -1.16 -2.69
C VAL A 85 -0.53 0.24 -3.29
N GLU A 86 0.33 0.50 -4.28
CA GLU A 86 0.38 1.77 -5.00
C GLU A 86 -0.95 2.09 -5.69
N PHE A 87 -1.54 1.10 -6.35
CA PHE A 87 -2.85 1.24 -6.99
C PHE A 87 -3.97 1.56 -5.99
N TYR A 88 -3.97 0.90 -4.82
CA TYR A 88 -4.94 1.19 -3.76
C TYR A 88 -4.73 2.57 -3.13
N ASN A 89 -3.49 3.01 -2.95
CA ASN A 89 -3.20 4.37 -2.49
C ASN A 89 -3.74 5.42 -3.47
N HIS A 90 -3.49 5.25 -4.77
CA HIS A 90 -4.04 6.15 -5.79
C HIS A 90 -5.57 6.17 -5.80
N GLN A 91 -6.23 5.02 -5.61
CA GLN A 91 -7.68 4.99 -5.46
C GLN A 91 -8.14 5.76 -4.21
N MET A 92 -7.47 5.59 -3.08
CA MET A 92 -7.80 6.31 -1.84
C MET A 92 -7.63 7.81 -1.99
N ASP A 93 -6.56 8.27 -2.65
CA ASP A 93 -6.37 9.69 -2.95
C ASP A 93 -7.50 10.24 -3.83
N SER A 94 -7.90 9.50 -4.87
CA SER A 94 -9.00 9.90 -5.76
C SER A 94 -10.36 9.93 -5.05
N LEU A 95 -10.59 9.01 -4.10
CA LEU A 95 -11.79 8.98 -3.26
C LEU A 95 -11.78 10.14 -2.25
N GLY A 96 -10.61 10.46 -1.70
CA GLY A 96 -10.43 11.61 -0.82
C GLY A 96 -10.78 12.92 -1.52
N GLN A 97 -10.25 13.14 -2.72
CA GLN A 97 -10.57 14.33 -3.53
C GLN A 97 -12.07 14.43 -3.82
N ARG A 98 -12.72 13.33 -4.20
CA ARG A 98 -14.17 13.32 -4.43
C ARG A 98 -14.97 13.62 -3.16
N LEU A 99 -14.49 13.20 -2.00
CA LEU A 99 -15.16 13.48 -0.73
C LEU A 99 -15.01 14.97 -0.37
N ASP A 100 -13.82 15.52 -0.56
CA ASP A 100 -13.55 16.96 -0.40
C ASP A 100 -14.39 17.82 -1.36
N ASP A 101 -14.77 17.30 -2.53
CA ASP A 101 -15.69 17.97 -3.47
C ASP A 101 -17.17 17.82 -3.08
N ILE A 102 -17.55 16.74 -2.39
CA ILE A 102 -18.93 16.50 -1.96
C ILE A 102 -19.32 17.41 -0.79
N ASP A 103 -18.44 17.62 0.18
CA ASP A 103 -18.71 18.49 1.34
C ASP A 103 -19.18 19.90 0.94
N PRO A 104 -18.47 20.66 0.07
CA PRO A 104 -18.91 21.98 -0.35
C PRO A 104 -20.18 21.94 -1.21
N ALA A 105 -20.41 20.86 -1.97
CA ALA A 105 -21.63 20.68 -2.76
C ALA A 105 -22.86 20.44 -1.86
N VAL A 106 -22.71 19.67 -0.78
CA VAL A 106 -23.75 19.44 0.22
C VAL A 106 -24.06 20.72 0.98
N ASP A 107 -23.04 21.44 1.43
CA ASP A 107 -23.22 22.73 2.10
C ASP A 107 -23.94 23.73 1.19
N ARG A 108 -23.53 23.83 -0.07
CA ARG A 108 -24.20 24.68 -1.07
C ARG A 108 -25.66 24.28 -1.29
N ALA A 109 -25.96 22.99 -1.41
CA ALA A 109 -27.34 22.51 -1.55
C ALA A 109 -28.20 22.84 -0.32
N GLN A 110 -27.63 22.79 0.89
CA GLN A 110 -28.31 23.22 2.11
C GLN A 110 -28.57 24.73 2.13
N PHE A 111 -27.61 25.55 1.68
CA PHE A 111 -27.79 27.00 1.56
C PHE A 111 -28.89 27.35 0.56
N VAL A 112 -28.90 26.74 -0.62
CA VAL A 112 -29.97 26.95 -1.63
C VAL A 112 -31.34 26.56 -1.06
N LYS A 113 -31.41 25.47 -0.30
CA LYS A 113 -32.67 25.06 0.34
C LYS A 113 -33.12 26.09 1.39
N LEU A 114 -32.19 26.60 2.20
CA LEU A 114 -32.48 27.63 3.20
C LEU A 114 -32.94 28.93 2.54
N GLU A 115 -32.28 29.37 1.47
CA GLU A 115 -32.64 30.55 0.69
C GLU A 115 -34.08 30.45 0.16
N ASN A 116 -34.43 29.32 -0.46
CA ASN A 116 -35.78 29.06 -0.94
C ASN A 116 -36.82 29.11 0.18
N VAL A 117 -36.50 28.61 1.37
CA VAL A 117 -37.39 28.69 2.54
C VAL A 117 -37.58 30.14 2.98
N ILE A 118 -36.52 30.95 3.02
CA ILE A 118 -36.61 32.37 3.40
C ILE A 118 -37.43 33.16 2.37
N ILE A 119 -37.22 32.93 1.07
CA ILE A 119 -38.00 33.56 0.00
C ILE A 119 -39.48 33.17 0.13
N SER A 120 -39.78 31.90 0.40
CA SER A 120 -41.15 31.43 0.63
C SER A 120 -41.79 32.12 1.84
N GLN A 121 -41.05 32.26 2.94
CA GLN A 121 -41.54 32.98 4.13
C GLN A 121 -41.83 34.44 3.83
N GLU A 122 -40.98 35.09 3.03
CA GLU A 122 -41.19 36.50 2.67
C GLU A 122 -42.46 36.68 1.82
N ASN A 123 -42.73 35.76 0.90
CA ASN A 123 -43.97 35.74 0.14
C ASN A 123 -45.20 35.51 1.05
N ASP A 124 -45.12 34.54 1.98
CA ASP A 124 -46.19 34.30 2.95
C ASP A 124 -46.45 35.53 3.83
N PHE A 125 -45.41 36.28 4.20
CA PHE A 125 -45.55 37.56 4.91
C PHE A 125 -46.30 38.61 4.07
N GLN A 126 -46.01 38.71 2.76
CA GLN A 126 -46.73 39.64 1.88
C GLN A 126 -48.21 39.29 1.80
N VAL A 127 -48.55 38.00 1.62
CA VAL A 127 -49.93 37.52 1.60
C VAL A 127 -50.64 37.83 2.92
N PHE A 128 -49.97 37.59 4.05
CA PHE A 128 -50.50 37.92 5.37
C PHE A 128 -50.78 39.42 5.53
N LEU A 129 -49.83 40.28 5.15
CA LEU A 129 -49.99 41.74 5.26
C LEU A 129 -51.10 42.26 4.34
N SER A 130 -51.24 41.72 3.13
CA SER A 130 -52.34 42.03 2.22
C SER A 130 -53.69 41.62 2.83
N SER A 131 -53.80 40.42 3.39
CA SER A 131 -55.02 39.96 4.06
C SER A 131 -55.37 40.82 5.28
N ALA A 132 -54.36 41.25 6.06
CA ALA A 132 -54.55 42.17 7.17
C ALA A 132 -55.03 43.56 6.71
N GLN A 133 -54.56 44.03 5.54
CA GLN A 133 -55.02 45.27 4.93
C GLN A 133 -56.51 45.19 4.58
N ASP A 134 -56.95 44.10 3.95
CA ASP A 134 -58.35 43.86 3.59
C ASP A 134 -59.25 43.76 4.84
N ALA A 135 -58.80 43.04 5.87
CA ALA A 135 -59.53 42.91 7.12
C ALA A 135 -59.70 44.26 7.84
N VAL A 136 -58.64 45.08 7.88
CA VAL A 136 -58.70 46.42 8.47
C VAL A 136 -59.56 47.35 7.64
N PHE A 137 -59.50 47.26 6.31
CA PHE A 137 -60.39 47.99 5.43
C PHE A 137 -61.86 47.65 5.72
N GLY A 138 -62.21 46.36 5.79
CA GLY A 138 -63.57 45.92 6.16
C GLY A 138 -64.01 46.41 7.54
N LEU A 139 -63.16 46.27 8.57
CA LEU A 139 -63.47 46.72 9.93
C LEU A 139 -63.67 48.23 10.01
N SER A 140 -62.86 48.98 9.27
CA SER A 140 -62.94 50.42 9.26
C SER A 140 -64.22 50.93 8.59
N GLU A 141 -64.82 50.22 7.63
CA GLU A 141 -66.15 50.58 7.10
C GLU A 141 -67.27 50.45 8.13
N MET A 142 -67.10 49.55 9.11
CA MET A 142 -68.07 49.32 10.18
C MET A 142 -67.93 50.28 11.37
N VAL A 143 -66.84 51.05 11.44
CA VAL A 143 -66.52 51.93 12.57
C VAL A 143 -66.50 53.40 12.15
N SER A 144 -67.37 54.21 12.75
CA SER A 144 -67.45 55.66 12.50
C SER A 144 -66.17 56.39 12.95
N GLY A 145 -65.70 57.35 12.15
CA GLY A 145 -64.47 58.10 12.46
C GLY A 145 -63.16 57.34 12.19
N SER A 146 -63.22 56.15 11.59
CA SER A 146 -62.05 55.28 11.38
C SER A 146 -61.08 55.70 10.28
N ARG A 147 -61.40 56.72 9.49
CA ARG A 147 -60.65 57.10 8.28
C ARG A 147 -59.18 57.45 8.56
N GLY A 148 -58.89 58.16 9.65
CA GLY A 148 -57.54 58.58 10.00
C GLY A 148 -56.63 57.40 10.32
N TRP A 149 -57.01 56.59 11.31
CA TRP A 149 -56.20 55.44 11.71
C TRP A 149 -56.12 54.36 10.61
N ARG A 150 -57.16 54.22 9.76
CA ARG A 150 -57.14 53.36 8.58
C ARG A 150 -56.05 53.78 7.59
N GLN A 151 -55.95 55.08 7.31
CA GLN A 151 -54.97 55.61 6.35
C GLN A 151 -53.55 55.45 6.89
N ASP A 152 -53.34 55.71 8.18
CA ASP A 152 -52.05 55.52 8.85
C ASP A 152 -51.64 54.03 8.88
N PHE A 153 -52.58 53.13 9.16
CA PHE A 153 -52.32 51.70 9.17
C PHE A 153 -52.03 51.17 7.76
N LYS A 154 -52.79 51.62 6.76
CA LYS A 154 -52.56 51.27 5.35
C LYS A 154 -51.16 51.68 4.90
N ALA A 155 -50.74 52.91 5.19
CA ALA A 155 -49.41 53.40 4.82
C ALA A 155 -48.28 52.57 5.48
N LYS A 156 -48.48 52.11 6.71
CA LYS A 156 -47.51 51.24 7.40
C LYS A 156 -47.46 49.84 6.80
N LEU A 157 -48.60 49.28 6.41
CA LEU A 157 -48.65 47.99 5.73
C LEU A 157 -48.03 48.06 4.34
N ASP A 158 -48.32 49.11 3.56
CA ASP A 158 -47.73 49.32 2.24
C ASP A 158 -46.20 49.43 2.34
N LEU A 159 -45.67 50.11 3.36
CA LEU A 159 -44.23 50.18 3.62
C LEU A 159 -43.64 48.82 4.03
N ALA A 160 -44.35 48.06 4.86
CA ALA A 160 -43.92 46.73 5.28
C ALA A 160 -43.90 45.72 4.12
N ILE A 161 -44.88 45.80 3.21
CA ILE A 161 -44.93 44.99 1.98
C ILE A 161 -43.79 45.38 1.04
N ALA A 162 -43.56 46.67 0.80
CA ALA A 162 -42.45 47.13 -0.05
C ALA A 162 -41.07 46.73 0.51
N ALA A 163 -40.88 46.82 1.84
CA ALA A 163 -39.67 46.34 2.49
C ALA A 163 -39.52 44.81 2.38
N SER A 164 -40.65 44.10 2.38
CA SER A 164 -40.69 42.65 2.23
C SER A 164 -40.29 42.21 0.82
N GLU A 165 -40.87 42.83 -0.20
CA GLU A 165 -40.53 42.62 -1.61
C GLU A 165 -39.05 42.93 -1.87
N ALA A 166 -38.51 44.00 -1.29
CA ALA A 166 -37.09 44.33 -1.41
C ALA A 166 -36.17 43.25 -0.81
N ARG A 167 -36.56 42.63 0.32
CA ARG A 167 -35.80 41.52 0.91
C ARG A 167 -35.86 40.27 0.06
N ALA A 168 -37.05 39.92 -0.46
CA ALA A 168 -37.21 38.78 -1.38
C ALA A 168 -36.37 38.97 -2.65
N PHE A 169 -36.39 40.18 -3.22
CA PHE A 169 -35.62 40.52 -4.41
C PHE A 169 -34.10 40.40 -4.19
N ASN A 170 -33.59 41.00 -3.10
CA ASN A 170 -32.16 40.93 -2.77
C ASN A 170 -31.68 39.49 -2.54
N LEU A 171 -32.51 38.65 -1.92
CA LEU A 171 -32.18 37.22 -1.74
C LEU A 171 -32.15 36.48 -3.07
N SER A 172 -33.10 36.73 -3.96
CA SER A 172 -33.15 36.10 -5.28
C SER A 172 -32.03 36.54 -6.24
N ASP A 173 -31.54 37.77 -6.10
CA ASP A 173 -30.45 38.33 -6.93
C ASP A 173 -29.08 37.79 -6.47
N ASP A 174 -28.87 37.67 -5.15
CA ASP A 174 -27.69 37.00 -4.59
C ASP A 174 -27.65 35.52 -5.00
N GLY A 175 -28.79 34.82 -5.03
CA GLY A 175 -28.88 33.43 -5.52
C GLY A 175 -28.53 33.28 -7.01
N ALA A 176 -28.87 34.26 -7.86
CA ALA A 176 -28.53 34.25 -9.28
C ALA A 176 -27.03 34.48 -9.55
N ALA A 177 -26.36 35.29 -8.71
CA ALA A 177 -24.91 35.47 -8.76
C ALA A 177 -24.15 34.20 -8.34
N VAL A 178 -24.66 33.44 -7.36
CA VAL A 178 -24.08 32.16 -6.94
C VAL A 178 -24.30 31.06 -8.00
N SER A 179 -25.45 31.05 -8.67
CA SER A 179 -25.77 30.11 -9.76
C SER A 179 -24.94 30.35 -11.04
N SER A 180 -24.62 31.60 -11.36
CA SER A 180 -23.77 31.93 -12.53
C SER A 180 -22.28 31.63 -12.31
N ILE A 181 -21.81 31.68 -11.06
CA ILE A 181 -20.48 31.19 -10.69
C ILE A 181 -20.44 29.64 -10.73
N GLN A 182 -21.53 28.97 -10.36
CA GLN A 182 -21.69 27.52 -10.45
C GLN A 182 -21.59 27.01 -11.89
N GLU A 183 -22.27 27.66 -12.85
CA GLU A 183 -22.22 27.27 -14.26
C GLU A 183 -20.83 27.46 -14.89
N ALA A 184 -20.06 28.44 -14.38
CA ALA A 184 -18.67 28.64 -14.78
C ALA A 184 -17.70 27.61 -14.17
N MET A 185 -17.93 27.18 -12.91
CA MET A 185 -17.11 26.15 -12.25
C MET A 185 -17.37 24.74 -12.79
N ASP A 186 -18.63 24.39 -13.08
CA ASP A 186 -18.98 23.09 -13.65
C ASP A 186 -18.50 22.94 -15.11
N ALA A 187 -18.37 24.06 -15.84
CA ALA A 187 -17.77 24.10 -17.17
C ALA A 187 -16.24 23.92 -17.15
N ASP A 188 -15.55 24.40 -16.10
CA ASP A 188 -14.09 24.27 -15.93
C ASP A 188 -13.70 22.85 -15.47
N ALA A 189 -14.51 22.23 -14.59
CA ALA A 189 -14.33 20.84 -14.16
C ALA A 189 -14.63 19.79 -15.26
N SER A 190 -15.29 20.19 -16.35
CA SER A 190 -15.64 19.33 -17.50
C SER A 190 -14.66 19.47 -18.67
N ALA A 191 -13.64 20.34 -18.57
CA ALA A 191 -12.60 20.48 -19.59
C ALA A 191 -11.54 19.36 -19.41
N PRO A 192 -11.16 18.65 -20.50
CA PRO A 192 -10.26 17.49 -20.45
C PRO A 192 -8.80 17.85 -20.13
#